data_AF-B7KKF8-F1
#
_entry.id   AF-B7KKF8-F1
#
_cell.length_a   1.000
_cell.length_b   1.000
_cell.length_c   1.000
_cell.angle_alpha   90.00
_cell.angle_beta   90.00
_cell.angle_gamma   90.00
#
_symmetry.space_group_name_H-M   'P 1'
#
loop_
_entity.id
_entity.type
_entity.pdbx_description
1 polymer ?
#
loop_
_entity_poly.entity_id
_entity_poly.type
_entity_poly.pdbx_seq_one_letter_code
_entity_poly.pdbx_strand_id
1 'polypeptide(L)'
;MLARNRSNPKSASSHRDQVIYPSVKYSLELEPPQLSAREFCRKMHGLDDLPEEDILRAEMQSNYRKHCIGLLSRALGLKIQSVYNWGEGLDFPKMPQIHERFLGMYYERSLLIAEIKRLRRFIA
;
A
#
# COMPACT_ATOMS: atom_id res chain seq x y z
N MET A 1 1.39 -58.51 23.83
CA MET A 1 2.85 -58.41 23.98
C MET A 1 3.43 -57.62 22.80
N LEU A 2 4.02 -56.46 23.12
CA LEU A 2 5.13 -55.75 22.46
C LEU A 2 5.02 -55.32 20.99
N ALA A 3 4.75 -54.02 20.84
CA ALA A 3 5.13 -53.19 19.70
C ALA A 3 6.65 -53.24 19.45
N ARG A 4 7.07 -53.23 18.18
CA ARG A 4 8.46 -52.98 17.79
C ARG A 4 8.57 -51.64 17.08
N ASN A 5 9.04 -50.69 17.87
CA ASN A 5 9.64 -49.43 17.47
C ASN A 5 10.78 -49.67 16.46
N ARG A 6 10.75 -48.96 15.33
CA ARG A 6 11.96 -48.67 14.55
C ARG A 6 12.47 -47.30 14.95
N SER A 7 13.52 -47.32 15.76
CA SER A 7 14.43 -46.20 16.01
C SER A 7 15.36 -46.00 14.80
N ASN A 8 15.52 -44.75 14.37
CA ASN A 8 16.80 -44.23 13.86
C ASN A 8 16.79 -42.68 13.88
N PRO A 9 17.95 -42.00 13.86
CA PRO A 9 18.65 -41.57 15.05
C PRO A 9 18.64 -40.05 15.24
N LYS A 10 18.89 -39.63 16.49
CA LYS A 10 19.19 -38.26 16.89
C LYS A 10 20.35 -37.70 16.07
N SER A 11 20.13 -36.65 15.28
CA SER A 11 21.20 -35.77 14.83
C SER A 11 21.46 -34.70 15.88
N ALA A 12 22.74 -34.54 16.19
CA ALA A 12 23.26 -33.76 17.29
C ALA A 12 23.10 -32.25 17.08
N SER A 13 22.88 -31.58 18.22
CA SER A 13 23.09 -30.17 18.50
C SER A 13 24.31 -29.60 17.76
N SER A 14 24.07 -28.57 16.94
CA SER A 14 25.05 -27.52 16.66
C SER A 14 24.61 -26.30 17.46
N HIS A 15 25.28 -26.07 18.59
CA HIS A 15 25.24 -24.82 19.34
C HIS A 15 25.68 -23.69 18.39
N ARG A 16 24.71 -23.04 17.76
CA ARG A 16 24.88 -21.65 17.34
C ARG A 16 24.37 -20.82 18.49
N ASP A 17 25.25 -20.05 19.10
CA ASP A 17 24.90 -18.96 19.99
C ASP A 17 23.77 -18.17 19.32
N GLN A 18 22.56 -18.30 19.86
CA GLN A 18 21.45 -17.47 19.47
C GLN A 18 21.82 -16.07 19.91
N VAL A 19 22.30 -15.26 18.97
CA VAL A 19 22.44 -13.82 19.17
C VAL A 19 21.05 -13.32 19.51
N ILE A 20 20.80 -13.10 20.80
CA ILE A 20 19.59 -12.48 21.30
C ILE A 20 19.69 -11.03 20.88
N TYR A 21 19.09 -10.69 19.75
CA TYR A 21 18.83 -9.30 19.44
C TYR A 21 17.76 -8.84 20.44
N PRO A 22 18.07 -7.90 21.36
CA PRO A 22 17.02 -7.29 22.13
C PRO A 22 16.03 -6.69 21.13
N SER A 23 14.81 -7.23 21.11
CA SER A 23 13.71 -6.63 20.38
C SER A 23 13.35 -5.34 21.11
N VAL A 24 14.13 -4.30 20.84
CA VAL A 24 13.81 -2.95 21.26
C VAL A 24 12.53 -2.61 20.52
N LYS A 25 11.39 -2.67 21.21
CA LYS A 25 10.15 -2.06 20.74
C LYS A 25 10.41 -0.56 20.74
N TYR A 26 10.92 -0.03 19.64
CA TYR A 26 10.77 1.38 19.38
C TYR A 26 9.27 1.62 19.27
N SER A 27 8.68 2.32 20.22
CA SER A 27 7.36 2.94 20.05
C SER A 27 7.50 4.02 18.98
N LEU A 28 7.64 3.61 17.72
CA LEU A 28 7.26 4.44 16.60
C LEU A 28 5.73 4.43 16.61
N GLU A 29 5.14 5.31 17.44
CA GLU A 29 3.71 5.65 17.39
C GLU A 29 3.44 6.48 16.11
N LEU A 30 3.85 5.95 14.96
CA LEU A 30 3.47 6.47 13.66
C LEU A 30 2.40 5.53 13.14
N GLU A 31 1.14 5.91 13.37
CA GLU A 31 0.03 5.33 12.64
C GLU A 31 0.30 5.54 11.14
N PRO A 32 0.31 4.47 10.33
CA PRO A 32 0.59 4.60 8.92
C PRO A 32 -0.46 5.52 8.28
N PRO A 33 -0.05 6.37 7.32
CA PRO A 33 -0.98 7.24 6.61
C PRO A 33 -2.09 6.40 6.00
N GLN A 34 -3.31 6.92 6.06
CA GLN A 34 -4.50 6.31 5.48
C GLN A 34 -5.09 7.30 4.49
N LEU A 35 -5.45 6.80 3.32
CA LEU A 35 -6.16 7.57 2.30
C LEU A 35 -7.34 6.75 1.81
N SER A 36 -8.51 7.37 1.75
CA SER A 36 -9.63 6.80 1.00
C SER A 36 -9.26 6.70 -0.48
N ALA A 37 -10.00 5.87 -1.22
CA ALA A 37 -9.76 5.71 -2.65
C ALA A 37 -9.89 7.05 -3.42
N ARG A 38 -10.87 7.88 -3.07
CA ARG A 38 -11.10 9.17 -3.71
C ARG A 38 -9.99 10.16 -3.42
N GLU A 39 -9.59 10.30 -2.15
CA GLU A 39 -8.49 11.18 -1.75
C GLU A 39 -7.18 10.77 -2.43
N PHE A 40 -6.89 9.46 -2.44
CA PHE A 40 -5.73 8.93 -3.15
C PHE A 40 -5.73 9.30 -4.63
N CYS A 41 -6.87 9.15 -5.31
CA CYS A 41 -6.98 9.50 -6.72
C CYS A 41 -6.81 11.02 -6.95
N ARG A 42 -7.45 11.86 -6.14
CA ARG A 42 -7.27 13.32 -6.19
C ARG A 42 -5.80 13.70 -6.09
N LYS A 43 -5.12 13.19 -5.06
CA LYS A 43 -3.69 13.44 -4.80
C LYS A 43 -2.78 12.96 -5.92
N MET A 44 -2.97 11.73 -6.40
CA MET A 44 -2.16 11.16 -7.48
C MET A 44 -2.40 11.81 -8.83
N HIS A 45 -3.55 12.44 -9.03
CA HIS A 45 -3.87 13.26 -10.20
C HIS A 45 -3.46 14.73 -10.05
N GLY A 46 -2.87 15.12 -8.92
CA GLY A 46 -2.43 16.50 -8.65
C GLY A 46 -3.60 17.48 -8.53
N LEU A 47 -4.74 17.02 -8.00
CA LEU A 47 -5.93 17.83 -7.80
C LEU A 47 -6.02 18.42 -6.39
N ASP A 48 -5.19 17.99 -5.44
CA ASP A 48 -5.32 18.35 -4.02
C ASP A 48 -5.01 19.82 -3.70
N ASP A 49 -4.28 20.50 -4.57
CA ASP A 49 -3.99 21.94 -4.44
C ASP A 49 -4.99 22.83 -5.22
N LEU A 50 -6.01 22.25 -5.86
CA LEU A 50 -7.02 22.99 -6.62
C LEU A 50 -8.21 23.39 -5.75
N PRO A 51 -8.94 24.47 -6.11
CA PRO A 51 -10.23 24.78 -5.51
C PRO A 51 -11.22 23.61 -5.66
N GLU A 52 -12.08 23.37 -4.67
CA GLU A 52 -13.01 22.23 -4.67
C GLU A 52 -13.91 22.21 -5.92
N GLU A 53 -14.32 23.37 -6.44
CA GLU A 53 -15.10 23.46 -7.68
C GLU A 53 -14.36 22.88 -8.89
N ASP A 54 -13.06 23.11 -8.99
CA ASP A 54 -12.22 22.58 -10.07
C ASP A 54 -11.94 21.09 -9.88
N ILE A 55 -11.80 20.64 -8.64
CA ILE A 55 -11.71 19.22 -8.31
C ILE A 55 -12.98 18.50 -8.76
N LEU A 56 -14.16 19.01 -8.39
CA LEU A 56 -15.44 18.43 -8.78
C LEU A 56 -15.61 18.42 -10.31
N ARG A 57 -15.20 19.48 -11.00
CA ARG A 57 -15.21 19.53 -12.47
C ARG A 57 -14.30 18.47 -13.10
N ALA A 58 -13.12 18.23 -12.53
CA ALA A 58 -12.22 17.17 -12.97
C ALA A 58 -12.82 15.78 -12.70
N GLU A 59 -13.45 15.58 -11.54
CA GLU A 59 -14.11 14.35 -11.14
C GLU A 59 -15.33 14.00 -12.02
N MET A 60 -16.01 15.02 -12.58
CA MET A 60 -17.11 14.86 -13.52
C MET A 60 -16.67 14.45 -14.94
N GLN A 61 -15.37 14.48 -15.26
CA GLN A 61 -14.90 14.03 -16.56
C GLN A 61 -15.22 12.54 -16.76
N SER A 62 -15.77 12.20 -17.94
CA SER A 62 -16.27 10.84 -18.24
C SER A 62 -15.26 9.72 -18.01
N ASN A 63 -13.97 10.00 -18.17
CA ASN A 63 -12.89 9.04 -18.01
C ASN A 63 -12.22 9.07 -16.62
N TYR A 64 -12.58 10.01 -15.74
CA TYR A 64 -11.93 10.17 -14.45
C TYR A 64 -12.02 8.90 -13.60
N ARG A 65 -13.23 8.32 -13.47
CA ARG A 65 -13.42 7.06 -12.74
C ARG A 65 -12.61 5.91 -13.35
N LYS A 66 -12.52 5.82 -14.68
CA LYS A 66 -11.73 4.79 -15.37
C LYS A 66 -10.24 4.94 -15.05
N HIS A 67 -9.75 6.18 -15.00
CA HIS A 67 -8.37 6.46 -14.58
C HIS A 67 -8.12 6.09 -13.11
N CYS A 68 -9.07 6.41 -12.21
CA CYS A 68 -9.03 6.01 -10.81
C CYS A 68 -8.91 4.49 -10.67
N ILE A 69 -9.74 3.73 -11.38
CA ILE A 69 -9.68 2.26 -11.36
C ILE A 69 -8.32 1.74 -11.82
N GLY A 70 -7.80 2.27 -12.94
CA GLY A 70 -6.49 1.88 -13.46
C GLY A 70 -5.33 2.28 -12.55
N LEU A 71 -5.47 3.37 -11.82
CA LEU A 71 -4.50 3.82 -10.82
C LEU A 71 -4.52 2.91 -9.59
N LEU A 72 -5.68 2.68 -8.99
CA LEU A 72 -5.86 1.80 -7.82
C LEU A 72 -5.41 0.36 -8.11
N SER A 73 -5.76 -0.17 -9.28
CA SER A 73 -5.32 -1.49 -9.75
C SER A 73 -3.79 -1.61 -9.75
N ARG A 74 -3.09 -0.59 -10.28
CA ARG A 74 -1.62 -0.57 -10.30
C ARG A 74 -1.02 -0.38 -8.91
N ALA A 75 -1.56 0.53 -8.11
CA ALA A 75 -1.04 0.84 -6.78
C ALA A 75 -1.15 -0.36 -5.82
N LEU A 76 -2.25 -1.11 -5.90
CA LEU A 76 -2.55 -2.23 -5.01
C LEU A 76 -2.19 -3.60 -5.60
N GLY A 77 -1.75 -3.66 -6.87
CA GLY A 77 -1.44 -4.92 -7.55
C GLY A 77 -2.67 -5.81 -7.79
N LEU A 78 -3.86 -5.20 -7.92
CA LEU A 78 -5.13 -5.91 -8.10
C LEU A 78 -5.57 -5.90 -9.56
N LYS A 79 -6.43 -6.84 -9.95
CA LYS A 79 -7.08 -6.82 -11.28
C LYS A 79 -8.04 -5.62 -11.36
N ILE A 80 -8.12 -5.00 -12.54
CA ILE A 80 -9.07 -3.91 -12.84
C ILE A 80 -10.51 -4.28 -12.43
N GLN A 81 -10.94 -5.52 -12.74
CA GLN A 81 -12.27 -5.99 -12.40
C GLN A 81 -12.54 -6.01 -10.88
N SER A 82 -11.53 -6.33 -10.07
CA SER A 82 -11.66 -6.35 -8.61
C SER A 82 -11.96 -4.95 -8.08
N VAL A 83 -11.25 -3.94 -8.58
CA VAL A 83 -11.45 -2.53 -8.22
C VAL A 83 -12.78 -2.02 -8.77
N TYR A 84 -13.14 -2.37 -10.01
CA TYR A 84 -14.43 -2.02 -10.60
C TYR A 84 -15.60 -2.50 -9.74
N ASN A 85 -15.49 -3.70 -9.17
CA ASN A 85 -16.50 -4.31 -8.32
C ASN A 85 -16.64 -3.66 -6.93
N TRP A 86 -15.80 -2.67 -6.58
CA TRP A 86 -15.92 -1.95 -5.30
C TRP A 86 -17.09 -0.97 -5.24
N GLY A 87 -17.87 -0.87 -6.31
CA GLY A 87 -19.11 -0.10 -6.36
C GLY A 87 -19.03 1.06 -7.35
N GLU A 88 -20.19 1.65 -7.58
CA GLU A 88 -20.33 2.83 -8.44
C GLU A 88 -19.85 4.10 -7.73
N GLY A 89 -19.56 5.14 -8.52
CA GLY A 89 -19.04 6.41 -8.00
C GLY A 89 -17.53 6.41 -7.76
N LEU A 90 -17.06 7.45 -7.05
CA LEU A 90 -15.64 7.74 -6.82
C LEU A 90 -15.15 7.38 -5.42
N ASP A 91 -16.07 7.04 -4.51
CA ASP A 91 -15.74 6.72 -3.11
C ASP A 91 -15.41 5.22 -2.91
N PHE A 92 -15.72 4.36 -3.89
CA PHE A 92 -15.46 2.92 -3.87
C PHE A 92 -15.90 2.23 -2.55
N PRO A 93 -17.20 2.27 -2.22
CA PRO A 93 -17.71 1.95 -0.88
C PRO A 93 -17.45 0.50 -0.40
N LYS A 94 -17.15 -0.43 -1.31
CA LYS A 94 -16.83 -1.82 -0.97
C LYS A 94 -15.32 -2.10 -0.96
N MET A 95 -14.48 -1.07 -1.03
CA MET A 95 -13.03 -1.24 -0.87
C MET A 95 -12.72 -1.71 0.56
N PRO A 96 -11.98 -2.82 0.74
CA PRO A 96 -11.50 -3.22 2.06
C PRO A 96 -10.63 -2.14 2.72
N GLN A 97 -10.90 -1.84 4.00
CA GLN A 97 -10.18 -0.82 4.77
C GLN A 97 -8.66 -1.03 4.83
N ILE A 98 -8.21 -2.30 4.77
CA ILE A 98 -6.77 -2.62 4.72
C ILE A 98 -6.06 -1.89 3.57
N HIS A 99 -6.76 -1.62 2.45
CA HIS A 99 -6.17 -0.92 1.32
C HIS A 99 -5.95 0.58 1.57
N GLU A 100 -6.69 1.23 2.47
CA GLU A 100 -6.51 2.66 2.77
C GLU A 100 -5.10 2.96 3.30
N ARG A 101 -4.58 2.06 4.16
CA ARG A 101 -3.20 2.12 4.65
C ARG A 101 -2.19 1.93 3.53
N PHE A 102 -2.43 0.98 2.62
CA PHE A 102 -1.57 0.77 1.46
C PHE A 102 -1.54 1.99 0.53
N LEU A 103 -2.70 2.62 0.30
CA LEU A 103 -2.80 3.82 -0.53
C LEU A 103 -2.05 5.00 0.09
N GLY A 104 -2.19 5.22 1.40
CA GLY A 104 -1.41 6.25 2.13
C GLY A 104 0.09 6.03 2.01
N MET A 105 0.57 4.82 2.33
CA MET A 105 2.00 4.48 2.19
C MET A 105 2.50 4.61 0.75
N TYR A 106 1.68 4.23 -0.24
CA TYR A 106 2.04 4.35 -1.65
C TYR A 106 2.21 5.82 -2.05
N TYR A 107 1.30 6.69 -1.63
CA TYR A 107 1.37 8.11 -1.93
C TYR A 107 2.61 8.77 -1.33
N GLU A 108 2.92 8.55 -0.05
CA GLU A 108 4.15 9.08 0.56
C GLU A 108 5.40 8.58 -0.15
N ARG A 109 5.45 7.28 -0.48
CA ARG A 109 6.55 6.71 -1.28
C ARG A 109 6.68 7.41 -2.63
N SER A 110 5.56 7.75 -3.27
CA SER A 110 5.55 8.45 -4.56
C SER A 110 6.15 9.86 -4.45
N LEU A 111 5.85 10.58 -3.37
CA LEU A 111 6.40 11.91 -3.08
C LEU A 111 7.92 11.83 -2.86
N LEU A 112 8.38 10.87 -2.06
CA LEU A 112 9.81 10.65 -1.82
C LEU A 112 10.56 10.33 -3.13
N ILE A 113 9.99 9.48 -3.99
CA ILE A 113 10.58 9.16 -5.30
C ILE A 113 10.62 10.40 -6.20
N ALA A 114 9.56 11.21 -6.21
CA ALA A 114 9.51 12.45 -6.98
C ALA A 114 10.60 13.43 -6.50
N GLU A 115 10.79 13.55 -5.19
CA GLU A 115 11.80 14.40 -4.58
C GLU A 115 13.22 13.93 -4.90
N ILE A 116 13.50 12.63 -4.78
CA ILE A 116 14.79 12.05 -5.19
C ILE A 116 15.09 12.35 -6.67
N LYS A 117 14.08 12.20 -7.56
CA LYS A 117 14.21 12.53 -8.98
C LYS A 117 14.45 14.03 -9.20
N ARG A 118 13.79 14.89 -8.43
CA ARG A 118 14.00 16.34 -8.45
C ARG A 118 15.45 16.66 -8.10
N LEU A 119 15.95 16.16 -6.97
CA LEU A 119 17.31 16.40 -6.50
C LEU A 119 18.38 15.88 -7.47
N ARG A 120 18.19 14.69 -8.06
CA ARG A 120 19.13 14.16 -9.07
C ARG A 120 19.28 15.04 -10.30
N ARG A 121 18.23 15.78 -10.70
CA ARG A 121 18.29 16.71 -11.83
C ARG A 121 19.11 17.97 -11.53
N PHE A 122 19.38 18.28 -10.26
CA PHE A 122 20.18 19.45 -9.85
C PHE A 122 21.68 19.12 -9.70
N ILE A 123 22.05 17.84 -9.67
CA ILE A 123 23.43 17.38 -9.48
C ILE A 123 24.09 16.99 -10.83
N ALA A 124 23.29 16.77 -11.87
CA ALA A 124 23.75 16.47 -13.24
C ALA A 124 23.90 17.76 -14.07
#